data_AF-A0A3N5MEC4-F1
#
_entry.id   AF-A0A3N5MEC4-F1
#
_cell.length_a   1.000
_cell.length_b   1.000
_cell.length_c   1.000
_cell.angle_alpha   90.00
_cell.angle_beta   90.00
_cell.angle_gamma   90.00
#
_symmetry.space_group_name_H-M   'P 1'
#
loop_
_entity.id
_entity.type
_entity.pdbx_description
1 polymer ?
#
loop_
_entity_poly.entity_id
_entity_poly.type
_entity_poly.pdbx_seq_one_letter_code
_entity_poly.pdbx_strand_id
1 'polypeptide(L)'
;MSASQIVALVGILFLALGLRLEDVHQPLVDFFSWREASTAMMADNLPANGWNPLWPEVSWTGDQPGYQGREFQTLTIAAAILDAIFGWRDWHGR
;
A
#
# COMPACT_ATOMS: atom_id res chain seq x y z
N MET A 1 -16.33 -25.14 16.03
CA MET A 1 -15.58 -24.38 17.07
C MET A 1 -16.52 -24.08 18.23
N SER A 2 -16.05 -24.20 19.46
CA SER A 2 -16.82 -23.76 20.64
C SER A 2 -16.86 -22.23 20.72
N ALA A 3 -17.83 -21.67 21.44
CA ALA A 3 -17.92 -20.22 21.66
C ALA A 3 -16.63 -19.66 22.29
N SER A 4 -16.01 -20.40 23.20
CA SER A 4 -14.72 -20.02 23.81
C SER A 4 -13.57 -19.94 22.81
N GLN A 5 -13.52 -20.84 21.82
CA GLN A 5 -12.51 -20.79 20.75
C GLN A 5 -12.70 -19.58 19.84
N ILE A 6 -13.96 -19.23 19.55
CA ILE A 6 -14.28 -18.04 18.75
C ILE A 6 -13.86 -16.78 19.49
N VAL A 7 -14.19 -16.65 20.78
CA VAL A 7 -13.79 -15.51 21.60
C VAL A 7 -12.27 -15.38 21.66
N ALA A 8 -11.56 -16.49 21.87
CA ALA A 8 -10.11 -16.49 21.88
C ALA A 8 -9.51 -16.04 20.54
N LEU A 9 -10.01 -16.58 19.41
CA LEU A 9 -9.55 -16.20 18.08
C LEU A 9 -9.79 -14.72 17.80
N VAL A 10 -10.99 -14.23 18.09
CA VAL A 10 -11.34 -12.81 17.91
C VAL A 10 -10.42 -11.93 18.75
N GLY A 11 -10.17 -12.29 20.01
CA GLY A 11 -9.23 -11.57 20.87
C GLY A 11 -7.81 -11.51 20.29
N ILE A 12 -7.31 -12.62 19.75
CA ILE A 12 -6.00 -12.69 19.10
C ILE A 12 -5.95 -11.78 17.86
N LEU A 13 -6.98 -11.81 17.01
CA LEU A 13 -7.02 -11.00 15.80
C LEU A 13 -7.05 -9.50 16.11
N PHE A 14 -7.82 -9.07 17.11
CA PHE A 14 -7.85 -7.66 17.53
C PHE A 14 -6.53 -7.21 18.17
N LEU A 15 -5.91 -8.07 18.98
CA LEU A 15 -4.58 -7.77 19.53
C LEU A 15 -3.55 -7.63 18.42
N ALA A 16 -3.51 -8.56 17.47
CA ALA A 16 -2.60 -8.51 16.33
C ALA A 16 -2.82 -7.26 15.47
N LEU A 17 -4.09 -6.88 15.24
CA LEU A 17 -4.44 -5.66 14.53
C LEU A 17 -3.94 -4.42 15.26
N GLY A 18 -4.17 -4.32 16.57
CA GLY A 18 -3.73 -3.18 17.38
C GLY A 18 -2.21 -2.99 17.36
N LEU A 19 -1.46 -4.08 17.48
CA LEU A 19 0.00 -4.05 17.41
C LEU A 19 0.51 -3.67 16.02
N ARG A 20 -0.17 -4.11 14.95
CA ARG A 20 0.28 -3.83 13.57
C ARG A 20 -0.01 -2.40 13.10
N LEU A 21 -0.88 -1.68 13.78
CA LEU A 21 -1.25 -0.30 13.44
C LEU A 21 -0.41 0.76 14.16
N GLU A 22 0.52 0.38 15.03
CA GLU A 22 1.32 1.34 15.83
C GLU A 22 2.05 2.37 14.95
N ASP A 23 2.57 1.93 13.82
CA ASP A 23 3.41 2.72 12.92
C ASP A 23 2.74 3.05 11.58
N VAL A 24 1.42 2.84 11.46
CA VAL A 24 0.70 3.04 10.18
C VAL A 24 0.79 4.48 9.66
N HIS A 25 0.93 5.46 10.55
CA HIS A 25 1.05 6.88 10.21
C HIS A 25 2.49 7.37 10.06
N GLN A 26 3.49 6.49 10.19
CA GLN A 26 4.87 6.89 9.96
C GLN A 26 5.04 7.30 8.48
N PRO A 27 5.81 8.38 8.20
CA PRO A 27 6.03 8.84 6.84
C PRO A 27 6.77 7.78 6.01
N LEU A 28 6.56 7.78 4.69
CA LEU A 28 7.20 6.85 3.74
C LEU A 28 8.70 7.15 3.50
N VAL A 29 9.45 7.53 4.52
CA VAL A 29 10.87 7.91 4.44
C VAL A 29 11.79 7.05 5.31
N ASP A 30 11.25 5.99 5.92
CA ASP A 30 12.02 5.07 6.77
C ASP A 30 12.95 4.16 5.98
N PHE A 31 14.01 3.67 6.64
CA PHE A 31 15.05 2.86 6.02
C PHE A 31 14.52 1.61 5.29
N PHE A 32 13.39 1.05 5.76
CA PHE A 32 12.76 -0.14 5.19
C PHE A 32 11.47 0.13 4.40
N SER A 33 11.02 1.40 4.26
CA SER A 33 9.77 1.73 3.58
C SER A 33 9.90 1.84 2.06
N TRP A 34 11.05 1.52 1.47
CA TRP A 34 11.28 1.68 0.02
C TRP A 34 10.25 0.92 -0.83
N ARG A 35 9.75 -0.24 -0.38
CA ARG A 35 8.68 -0.97 -1.08
C ARG A 35 7.35 -0.24 -0.99
N GLU A 36 6.97 0.19 0.20
CA GLU A 36 5.73 0.93 0.48
C GLU A 36 5.72 2.26 -0.27
N ALA A 37 6.83 2.99 -0.23
CA ALA A 37 7.07 4.21 -0.98
C ALA A 37 6.95 3.97 -2.49
N SER A 38 7.54 2.88 -3.01
CA SER A 38 7.39 2.54 -4.43
C SER A 38 5.92 2.26 -4.78
N THR A 39 5.19 1.52 -3.93
CA THR A 39 3.76 1.24 -4.13
C THR A 39 2.95 2.52 -4.17
N ALA A 40 3.19 3.44 -3.23
CA ALA A 40 2.52 4.74 -3.20
C ALA A 40 2.81 5.57 -4.45
N MET A 41 4.07 5.63 -4.91
CA MET A 41 4.43 6.34 -6.15
C MET A 41 3.77 5.72 -7.38
N MET A 42 3.77 4.39 -7.47
CA MET A 42 3.12 3.69 -8.59
C MET A 42 1.60 3.86 -8.55
N ALA A 43 1.00 3.94 -7.36
CA ALA A 43 -0.43 4.19 -7.19
C ALA A 43 -0.82 5.61 -7.64
N ASP A 44 -0.01 6.61 -7.26
CA ASP A 44 -0.18 8.00 -7.67
C ASP A 44 -0.06 8.19 -9.20
N ASN A 45 0.87 7.47 -9.82
CA ASN A 45 1.08 7.52 -11.28
C ASN A 45 0.06 6.68 -12.08
N LEU A 46 -0.58 5.67 -11.46
CA LEU A 46 -1.44 4.73 -12.17
C LEU A 46 -2.63 5.40 -12.90
N PRO A 47 -3.37 6.36 -12.29
CA PRO A 47 -4.42 7.11 -12.98
C PRO A 47 -3.89 7.95 -14.15
N ALA A 48 -2.73 8.59 -13.98
CA ALA A 48 -2.10 9.40 -15.02
C ALA A 48 -1.68 8.56 -16.24
N ASN A 49 -1.29 7.31 -16.01
CA ASN A 49 -0.94 6.32 -17.02
C ASN A 49 -2.15 5.53 -17.56
N GLY A 50 -3.38 6.02 -17.36
CA GLY A 50 -4.59 5.43 -17.91
C GLY A 50 -5.00 4.11 -17.25
N TRP A 51 -4.65 3.91 -15.98
CA TRP A 51 -4.97 2.71 -15.20
C TRP A 51 -4.38 1.41 -15.77
N ASN A 52 -3.21 1.48 -16.41
CA ASN A 52 -2.53 0.30 -16.95
C ASN A 52 -1.54 -0.31 -15.93
N PRO A 53 -1.88 -1.43 -15.27
CA PRO A 53 -1.01 -2.03 -14.26
C PRO A 53 0.20 -2.78 -14.85
N LEU A 54 0.29 -2.90 -16.18
CA LEU A 54 1.43 -3.55 -16.85
C LEU A 54 2.65 -2.61 -16.99
N TRP A 55 2.45 -1.31 -16.77
CA TRP A 55 3.51 -0.31 -16.83
C TRP A 55 3.56 0.52 -15.54
N PRO A 56 3.82 -0.12 -14.38
CA PRO A 56 3.88 0.59 -13.11
C PRO A 56 5.10 1.49 -13.06
N GLU A 57 4.93 2.72 -12.60
CA GLU A 57 5.92 3.79 -12.72
C GLU A 57 6.20 4.46 -11.37
N VAL A 58 7.47 4.64 -11.02
CA VAL A 58 7.88 5.45 -9.86
C VAL A 58 8.39 6.82 -10.30
N SER A 59 8.24 7.82 -9.44
CA SER A 59 8.54 9.23 -9.79
C SER A 59 9.96 9.69 -9.46
N TRP A 60 10.89 8.79 -9.13
CA TRP A 60 12.28 9.17 -8.77
C TRP A 60 13.25 9.18 -9.96
N THR A 61 12.79 8.90 -11.18
CA THR A 61 13.62 8.83 -12.40
C THR A 61 13.74 10.17 -13.15
N GLY A 62 13.21 11.26 -12.58
CA GLY A 62 13.17 12.57 -13.22
C GLY A 62 12.18 12.59 -14.39
N ASP A 63 12.59 13.15 -15.52
CA ASP A 63 11.73 13.32 -16.71
C ASP A 63 11.54 12.04 -17.55
N GLN A 64 12.23 10.96 -17.19
CA GLN A 64 12.15 9.68 -17.92
C GLN A 64 11.15 8.73 -17.26
N PRO A 65 10.47 7.87 -18.05
CA PRO A 65 9.56 6.87 -17.50
C PRO A 65 10.23 5.97 -16.48
N GLY A 66 9.68 5.93 -15.27
CA GLY A 66 10.21 5.18 -14.14
C GLY A 66 9.67 3.75 -14.03
N TYR A 67 9.58 3.02 -15.14
CA TYR A 67 8.94 1.70 -15.14
C TYR A 67 9.67 0.68 -14.28
N GLN A 68 8.92 -0.06 -13.45
CA GLN A 68 9.47 -1.04 -12.52
C GLN A 68 8.94 -2.46 -12.80
N GLY A 69 9.84 -3.38 -13.15
CA GLY A 69 9.52 -4.81 -13.25
C GLY A 69 9.39 -5.43 -11.85
N ARG A 70 8.17 -5.52 -11.33
CA ARG A 70 7.87 -6.13 -10.02
C ARG A 70 6.77 -7.19 -10.15
N GLU A 71 6.37 -7.76 -9.02
CA GLU A 71 5.19 -8.63 -8.92
C GLU A 71 3.93 -7.98 -9.53
N PHE A 72 2.87 -8.76 -9.70
CA PHE A 72 1.61 -8.20 -10.21
C PHE A 72 1.11 -7.08 -9.27
N GLN A 73 0.70 -5.96 -9.85
CA GLN A 73 0.51 -4.66 -9.18
C GLN A 73 -0.78 -4.58 -8.34
N THR A 74 -1.18 -5.67 -7.68
CA THR A 74 -2.43 -5.74 -6.90
C THR A 74 -2.49 -4.67 -5.81
N LEU A 75 -1.40 -4.52 -5.04
CA LEU A 75 -1.34 -3.53 -3.97
C LEU A 75 -1.40 -2.10 -4.51
N THR A 76 -0.66 -1.84 -5.61
CA THR A 76 -0.69 -0.56 -6.32
C THR A 76 -2.09 -0.20 -6.80
N ILE A 77 -2.81 -1.15 -7.40
CA ILE A 77 -4.19 -0.92 -7.89
C ILE A 77 -5.11 -0.63 -6.70
N ALA A 78 -5.01 -1.38 -5.60
CA ALA A 78 -5.82 -1.15 -4.41
C ALA A 78 -5.55 0.23 -3.81
N ALA A 79 -4.29 0.61 -3.66
CA ALA A 79 -3.87 1.93 -3.19
C ALA A 79 -4.41 3.05 -4.10
N ALA A 80 -4.28 2.92 -5.42
CA ALA A 80 -4.78 3.91 -6.37
C ALA A 80 -6.31 4.07 -6.31
N ILE A 81 -7.05 2.98 -6.08
CA ILE A 81 -8.50 3.04 -5.87
C ILE A 81 -8.83 3.78 -4.56
N LEU A 82 -8.09 3.51 -3.47
CA LEU A 82 -8.27 4.23 -2.21
C LEU A 82 -7.96 5.72 -2.37
N ASP A 83 -6.86 6.06 -3.06
CA ASP A 83 -6.47 7.44 -3.36
C ASP A 83 -7.54 8.15 -4.21
N ALA A 84 -8.12 7.46 -5.20
CA ALA A 84 -9.17 8.02 -6.05
C ALA A 84 -10.49 8.29 -5.29
N ILE A 85 -10.80 7.52 -4.25
CA ILE A 85 -12.05 7.64 -3.48
C ILE A 85 -11.88 8.60 -2.29
N PHE A 86 -10.75 8.51 -1.57
CA PHE A 86 -10.53 9.17 -0.27
C PHE A 86 -9.46 10.26 -0.31
N GLY A 87 -8.80 10.45 -1.45
CA GLY A 87 -7.62 11.31 -1.59
C GLY A 87 -6.35 10.64 -1.06
N TRP A 88 -5.21 11.21 -1.43
CA TRP A 88 -3.90 10.63 -1.12
C TRP A 88 -3.60 10.58 0.38
N ARG A 89 -3.03 9.44 0.83
CA ARG A 89 -2.52 9.21 2.19
C ARG A 89 -1.30 8.31 2.14
N ASP A 90 -0.27 8.64 2.93
CA ASP A 90 0.97 7.85 3.06
C ASP A 90 0.73 6.36 3.31
N TRP A 91 -0.26 6.03 4.14
CA TRP A 91 -0.52 4.66 4.55
C TRP A 91 -1.25 3.81 3.51
N HIS A 92 -1.79 4.39 2.43
CA HIS A 92 -2.41 3.61 1.35
C HIS A 92 -1.40 2.71 0.62
N GLY A 93 -0.12 3.09 0.62
CA GLY A 93 0.97 2.30 0.03
C GLY A 93 1.61 1.28 0.97
N ARG A 94 1.16 1.17 2.24
CA ARG A 94 1.71 0.29 3.27
C ARG A 94 1.05 -1.09 3.31
#